data_AF-A0A8B3S362-F1
#
_entry.id   AF-A0A8B3S362-F1
#
_cell.length_a   1.000
_cell.length_b   1.000
_cell.length_c   1.000
_cell.angle_alpha   90.00
_cell.angle_beta   90.00
_cell.angle_gamma   90.00
#
_symmetry.space_group_name_H-M   'P 1'
#
loop_
_entity.id
_entity.type
_entity.pdbx_description
1 polymer ?
#
loop_
_entity_poly.entity_id
_entity_poly.type
_entity_poly.pdbx_seq_one_letter_code
_entity_poly.pdbx_strand_id
1 'polypeptide(L)'
;MDIISFPVLISKEGKWFVACCPMLDIATQGRTEEEVKENMADLIEEYMQDHDTEKPDWESILSTSVTMTSIPVNIRDVYRGTKASPSITT
;
A
#
# COMPACT_ATOMS: atom_id res chain seq x y z
N MET A 1 24.53 12.84 1.33
CA MET A 1 23.13 12.39 1.25
C MET A 1 22.78 11.78 2.59
N ASP A 2 21.73 12.28 3.22
CA ASP A 2 21.14 11.60 4.35
C ASP A 2 20.46 10.32 3.87
N ILE A 3 20.65 9.22 4.61
CA ILE A 3 19.95 7.96 4.33
C ILE A 3 18.58 8.06 4.98
N ILE A 4 17.53 8.06 4.17
CA ILE A 4 16.13 8.14 4.61
C ILE A 4 15.51 6.74 4.48
N SER A 5 14.84 6.29 5.54
CA SER A 5 14.10 5.04 5.55
C SER A 5 12.61 5.31 5.44
N PHE A 6 11.96 4.69 4.44
CA PHE A 6 10.52 4.76 4.27
C PHE A 6 9.82 3.55 4.89
N PRO A 7 8.65 3.72 5.53
CA PRO A 7 7.86 2.59 5.99
C PRO A 7 7.25 1.87 4.79
N VAL A 8 7.64 0.61 4.61
CA VAL A 8 7.14 -0.27 3.54
C VAL A 8 6.40 -1.44 4.18
N LEU A 9 5.17 -1.68 3.74
CA LEU A 9 4.43 -2.89 4.04
C LEU A 9 4.76 -3.94 3.00
N ILE A 10 5.14 -5.15 3.44
CA ILE A 10 5.33 -6.30 2.55
C ILE A 10 4.34 -7.39 2.95
N SER A 11 3.51 -7.84 2.00
CA SER A 11 2.60 -8.98 2.14
C SER A 11 3.05 -10.13 1.24
N LYS A 12 2.78 -11.36 1.67
CA LYS A 12 2.93 -12.55 0.81
C LYS A 12 1.57 -12.98 0.28
N GLU A 13 1.41 -12.92 -1.04
CA GLU A 13 0.17 -13.20 -1.76
C GLU A 13 0.38 -14.38 -2.73
N GLY A 14 0.14 -15.58 -2.21
CA GLY A 14 0.37 -16.82 -2.96
C GLY A 14 1.84 -17.01 -3.32
N LYS A 15 2.18 -16.84 -4.60
CA LYS A 15 3.54 -16.98 -5.16
C LYS A 15 4.28 -15.65 -5.33
N TRP A 16 3.72 -14.57 -4.81
CA TRP A 16 4.25 -13.22 -4.93
C TRP A 16 4.44 -12.60 -3.56
N PHE A 17 5.43 -11.72 -3.46
CA PHE A 17 5.51 -10.70 -2.45
C PHE A 17 5.02 -9.39 -3.07
N VAL A 18 4.15 -8.67 -2.37
CA VAL A 18 3.65 -7.36 -2.78
C VAL A 18 4.12 -6.36 -1.73
N ALA A 19 4.70 -5.26 -2.16
CA ALA A 19 5.13 -4.19 -1.28
C ALA A 19 4.44 -2.88 -1.63
N CYS A 20 4.07 -2.11 -0.61
CA CYS A 20 3.58 -0.74 -0.79
C CYS A 20 4.24 0.21 0.21
N CYS A 21 4.50 1.44 -0.23
CA CYS A 21 4.91 2.55 0.63
C CYS A 21 3.75 3.54 0.74
N PRO A 22 2.96 3.50 1.83
CA PRO A 22 1.76 4.34 1.98
C PRO A 22 2.07 5.85 1.94
N MET A 23 3.28 6.25 2.32
CA MET A 23 3.68 7.67 2.36
C MET A 23 3.88 8.28 0.98
N LEU A 24 4.17 7.44 -0.03
CA LEU A 24 4.44 7.87 -1.40
C LEU A 24 3.36 7.41 -2.38
N ASP A 25 2.37 6.63 -1.91
CA ASP A 25 1.33 6.00 -2.72
C ASP A 25 1.87 5.18 -3.90
N ILE A 26 2.95 4.43 -3.65
CA ILE A 26 3.60 3.54 -4.62
C ILE A 26 3.55 2.08 -4.16
N ALA A 27 3.55 1.17 -5.13
CA ALA A 27 3.59 -0.26 -4.89
C ALA A 27 4.37 -1.02 -5.97
N THR A 28 4.95 -2.14 -5.58
CA THR A 28 5.67 -3.07 -6.47
C THR A 28 5.48 -4.51 -6.00
N GLN A 29 5.98 -5.47 -6.77
CA GLN A 29 5.90 -6.90 -6.43
C GLN A 29 7.18 -7.63 -6.84
N GLY A 30 7.43 -8.80 -6.24
CA GLY A 30 8.56 -9.68 -6.53
C GLY A 30 8.26 -11.14 -6.22
N ARG A 31 9.07 -12.08 -6.72
CA ARG A 31 8.97 -13.51 -6.42
C ARG A 31 9.60 -13.88 -5.08
N THR A 32 10.56 -13.08 -4.63
CA THR A 32 11.21 -13.23 -3.32
C THR A 32 11.08 -11.96 -2.49
N GLU A 33 11.40 -12.06 -1.20
CA GLU A 33 11.40 -10.92 -0.30
C GLU A 33 12.53 -9.94 -0.65
N GLU A 34 13.67 -10.44 -1.13
CA GLU A 34 14.81 -9.64 -1.59
C GLU A 34 14.44 -8.87 -2.86
N GLU A 35 13.87 -9.53 -3.86
CA GLU A 35 13.48 -8.92 -5.13
C GLU A 35 12.46 -7.79 -4.92
N VAL A 36 11.45 -8.00 -4.06
CA VAL A 36 10.46 -6.93 -3.81
C VAL A 36 11.05 -5.73 -3.07
N LYS A 37 12.09 -5.93 -2.25
CA LYS A 37 12.81 -4.84 -1.56
C LYS A 37 13.68 -4.06 -2.54
N GLU A 38 14.38 -4.75 -3.43
CA GLU A 38 15.17 -4.14 -4.51
C GLU A 38 14.25 -3.33 -5.44
N ASN A 39 13.15 -3.93 -5.91
CA ASN A 39 12.16 -3.23 -6.74
C ASN A 39 11.55 -2.01 -6.04
N MET A 40 11.37 -2.04 -4.72
CA MET A 40 10.83 -0.90 -3.96
C MET A 40 11.88 0.21 -3.84
N ALA A 41 13.15 -0.12 -3.63
CA ALA A 41 14.23 0.87 -3.61
C ALA A 41 14.32 1.59 -4.97
N ASP A 42 14.35 0.83 -6.07
CA ASP A 42 14.39 1.37 -7.42
C ASP A 42 13.19 2.28 -7.71
N LEU A 43 11.97 1.85 -7.33
CA LEU A 43 10.76 2.63 -7.55
C LEU A 43 10.73 3.93 -6.72
N ILE A 44 11.26 3.91 -5.50
CA ILE A 44 11.44 5.12 -4.69
C ILE A 44 12.43 6.06 -5.38
N GLU A 45 13.55 5.54 -5.89
CA GLU A 45 14.53 6.36 -6.61
C GLU A 45 13.92 7.00 -7.87
N GLU A 46 13.16 6.23 -8.65
CA GLU A 46 12.43 6.72 -9.83
C GLU A 46 11.43 7.82 -9.44
N TYR A 47 10.63 7.59 -8.40
CA TYR A 47 9.69 8.59 -7.86
C TYR A 47 10.39 9.89 -7.46
N MET A 48 11.57 9.80 -6.84
CA MET A 48 12.33 10.98 -6.42
C MET A 48 12.93 11.75 -7.59
N GLN A 49 13.27 11.05 -8.68
CA GLN A 49 13.84 11.65 -9.89
C GLN A 49 12.78 12.24 -10.83
N ASP A 50 11.53 11.80 -10.73
CA ASP A 50 10.44 12.31 -11.57
C ASP A 50 10.10 13.77 -11.21
N HIS A 51 10.37 14.70 -12.12
CA HIS A 51 10.10 16.13 -11.93
C HIS A 51 8.61 16.50 -12.02
N ASP A 52 7.80 15.67 -12.68
CA ASP A 52 6.37 15.91 -12.87
C ASP A 52 5.52 15.37 -11.71
N THR A 53 6.13 14.55 -10.84
CA THR A 53 5.49 14.06 -9.62
C THR A 53 5.66 15.05 -8.47
N GLU A 54 4.53 15.48 -7.89
CA GLU A 54 4.47 16.27 -6.66
C GLU A 54 5.06 15.46 -5.50
N LYS A 55 6.08 16.03 -4.84
CA LYS A 55 6.77 15.37 -3.74
C LYS A 55 6.21 15.83 -2.40
N PRO A 56 5.93 14.91 -1.48
CA PRO A 56 5.53 15.26 -0.12
C PRO A 56 6.63 16.03 0.60
N ASP A 57 6.24 16.82 1.61
CA ASP A 57 7.18 17.45 2.53
C ASP A 57 7.91 16.39 3.37
N TRP A 58 9.23 16.30 3.18
CA TRP A 58 10.05 15.27 3.79
C TRP A 58 10.20 15.45 5.31
N GLU A 59 10.13 16.68 5.83
CA GLU A 59 10.16 16.93 7.28
C GLU A 59 8.93 16.29 7.95
N SER A 60 7.77 16.39 7.29
CA SER A 60 6.56 15.71 7.71
C SER A 60 6.71 14.19 7.66
N ILE A 61 7.31 13.63 6.59
CA ILE A 61 7.50 12.17 6.49
C ILE A 61 8.42 11.65 7.60
N LEU A 62 9.57 12.30 7.82
CA LEU A 62 10.55 11.85 8.82
C LEU A 62 10.02 11.93 10.26
N SER A 63 9.13 12.89 10.55
CA SER A 63 8.52 13.06 11.87
C SER A 63 7.25 12.22 12.05
N THR A 64 6.73 11.61 10.99
CA THR A 64 5.51 10.79 11.04
C THR A 64 5.79 9.42 11.64
N SER A 65 5.09 9.08 12.72
CA SER A 65 5.05 7.72 13.25
C SER A 65 3.96 6.90 12.56
N VAL A 66 4.32 5.76 11.98
CA VAL A 66 3.38 4.84 11.30
C VAL A 66 3.18 3.59 12.15
N THR A 67 1.93 3.19 12.36
CA THR A 67 1.58 1.93 13.06
C THR A 67 0.65 1.08 12.19
N MET A 68 1.04 -0.17 11.95
CA MET A 68 0.19 -1.19 11.34
C MET A 68 -0.68 -1.84 12.42
N THR A 69 -2.01 -1.78 12.30
CA THR A 69 -2.90 -2.45 13.25
C THR A 69 -4.15 -3.00 12.58
N SER A 70 -4.69 -4.10 13.13
CA SER A 70 -5.96 -4.68 12.69
C SER A 70 -7.10 -4.12 13.53
N ILE A 71 -8.09 -3.50 12.88
CA ILE A 71 -9.28 -2.97 13.53
C ILE A 71 -10.44 -3.96 13.30
N PRO A 72 -11.03 -4.56 14.35
CA PRO A 72 -12.17 -5.46 14.18
C PRO A 72 -13.40 -4.67 13.72
N VAL A 73 -14.05 -5.13 12.66
CA VAL A 73 -15.27 -4.52 12.11
C VAL A 73 -16.40 -5.56 12.00
N ASN A 74 -17.64 -5.15 12.26
CA ASN A 74 -18.81 -6.01 12.08
C ASN A 74 -19.33 -5.90 10.64
N ILE A 75 -19.09 -6.93 9.82
CA ILE A 75 -19.41 -6.92 8.38
C ILE A 75 -20.90 -7.19 8.10
N ARG A 76 -21.70 -7.61 9.10
CA ARG A 76 -23.08 -8.09 8.88
C ARG A 76 -24.07 -7.03 8.39
N ASP A 77 -23.77 -5.74 8.56
CA ASP A 77 -24.65 -4.64 8.14
C ASP A 77 -24.22 -3.98 6.82
N VAL A 78 -22.98 -4.21 6.35
CA VAL A 78 -22.43 -3.58 5.14
C VAL A 78 -22.94 -4.25 3.86
N TYR A 79 -23.24 -5.55 3.91
CA TYR A 79 -23.66 -6.35 2.74
C TYR A 79 -25.19 -6.43 2.52
N ARG A 80 -26.03 -5.98 3.47
CA ARG A 80 -27.50 -6.10 3.34
C ARG A 80 -28.16 -5.10 2.39
N GLY A 81 -27.40 -4.16 1.80
CA GLY A 81 -27.93 -3.14 0.90
C GLY A 81 -28.08 -3.53 -0.58
N THR A 82 -27.55 -4.66 -1.05
CA THR A 82 -27.43 -4.95 -2.50
C THR A 82 -28.04 -6.27 -2.99
N LYS A 83 -28.84 -6.97 -2.18
CA LYS A 83 -29.67 -8.08 -2.66
C LYS A 83 -31.14 -7.91 -2.29
N ALA A 84 -31.78 -6.90 -2.86
CA ALA A 84 -33.21 -7.00 -3.14
C ALA A 84 -33.37 -7.92 -4.36
N SER A 85 -33.76 -9.16 -4.09
CA SER A 85 -34.22 -10.15 -5.05
C SER A 85 -35.37 -9.60 -5.91
N PRO A 86 -35.38 -9.79 -7.26
CA PRO A 86 -36.61 -9.62 -8.01
C PRO A 86 -37.51 -10.82 -7.71
N SER A 87 -38.67 -10.54 -7.13
CA SER A 87 -39.78 -11.48 -6.99
C SER A 87 -40.19 -11.99 -8.37
N ILE A 88 -40.03 -13.29 -8.62
CA ILE A 88 -40.68 -13.95 -9.76
C ILE A 88 -42.14 -14.11 -9.35
N THR A 89 -43.02 -13.26 -9.88
CA THR A 89 -44.47 -13.49 -9.83
C THR A 89 -44.84 -14.45 -10.97
N THR A 90 -45.61 -15.46 -10.58
CA THR A 90 -46.14 -16.60 -11.36
C THR A 90 -46.97 -16.18 -12.56
#